data_AF-A0A1W6JXW5-F1
#
_entry.id   AF-A0A1W6JXW5-F1
#
_cell.length_a   1.000
_cell.length_b   1.000
_cell.length_c   1.000
_cell.angle_alpha   90.00
_cell.angle_beta   90.00
_cell.angle_gamma   90.00
#
_symmetry.space_group_name_H-M   'P 1'
#
loop_
_entity.id
_entity.type
_entity.pdbx_description
1 polymer ?
#
loop_
_entity_poly.entity_id
_entity_poly.type
_entity_poly.pdbx_seq_one_letter_code
_entity_poly.pdbx_strand_id
1 'polypeptide(L)' 'MIDFRILELGYYASQKKNVNIGNYVIKFHRRKIAKNDYMYLVEIFYKNELKNKGIFTEYSNAVIFAGNIMLSLL' A
#
# COMPACT_ATOMS: atom_id res chain seq x y z
N MET A 1 -10.58 4.58 16.44
CA MET A 1 -10.87 3.16 16.12
C MET A 1 -10.49 2.96 14.67
N ILE A 2 -9.60 2.02 14.35
CA ILE A 2 -9.22 1.77 12.95
C ILE A 2 -10.40 1.05 12.28
N ASP A 3 -10.86 1.56 11.14
CA ASP A 3 -11.93 0.94 10.36
C ASP A 3 -11.44 -0.39 9.78
N PHE A 4 -12.18 -1.48 10.02
CA PHE A 4 -11.89 -2.81 9.47
C PHE A 4 -11.74 -2.81 7.95
N ARG A 5 -12.49 -1.94 7.27
CA ARG A 5 -12.43 -1.80 5.81
C ARG A 5 -11.07 -1.29 5.32
N ILE A 6 -10.43 -0.40 6.07
CA ILE A 6 -9.07 0.09 5.76
C ILE A 6 -8.10 -1.09 5.80
N LEU A 7 -8.19 -1.93 6.83
CA LEU A 7 -7.32 -3.10 6.98
C LEU A 7 -7.54 -4.11 5.86
N GLU A 8 -8.79 -4.37 5.50
CA GLU A 8 -9.14 -5.29 4.41
C GLU A 8 -8.59 -4.80 3.05
N LEU A 9 -8.81 -3.53 2.72
CA LEU A 9 -8.31 -2.94 1.47
C LEU A 9 -6.78 -2.90 1.43
N GLY A 10 -6.15 -2.51 2.53
CA GLY A 10 -4.70 -2.49 2.64
C GLY A 10 -4.09 -3.87 2.54
N TYR A 11 -4.71 -4.87 3.16
CA TYR A 11 -4.31 -6.27 3.05
C TYR A 11 -4.43 -6.73 1.60
N TYR A 12 -5.56 -6.44 0.94
CA TYR A 12 -5.78 -6.75 -0.46
C TYR A 12 -4.70 -6.15 -1.36
N ALA A 13 -4.36 -4.87 -1.20
CA ALA A 13 -3.26 -4.23 -1.93
C ALA A 13 -1.93 -4.95 -1.71
N SER A 14 -1.66 -5.33 -0.46
CA SER A 14 -0.43 -6.05 -0.12
C SER A 14 -0.35 -7.45 -0.75
N GLN A 15 -1.47 -8.13 -0.96
CA GLN A 15 -1.50 -9.45 -1.61
C GLN A 15 -1.38 -9.32 -3.13
N LYS A 16 -2.11 -8.38 -3.74
CA LYS A 16 -2.11 -8.18 -5.19
C LYS A 16 -0.85 -7.51 -5.71
N LYS A 17 -0.12 -6.76 -4.88
CA LYS A 17 1.11 -6.02 -5.20
C LYS A 17 0.94 -4.88 -6.20
N ASN A 18 0.03 -4.97 -7.14
CA ASN A 18 -0.36 -3.91 -8.05
C ASN A 18 -1.89 -3.87 -8.14
N VAL A 19 -2.49 -2.74 -7.78
CA VAL A 19 -3.93 -2.53 -7.83
C VAL A 19 -4.22 -1.32 -8.71
N ASN A 20 -5.10 -1.49 -9.69
CA ASN A 20 -5.55 -0.41 -10.56
C ASN A 20 -6.95 0.04 -10.12
N ILE A 21 -7.13 1.36 -9.94
CA ILE A 21 -8.42 1.98 -9.63
C ILE A 21 -8.58 3.17 -10.57
N GLY A 22 -9.35 2.99 -11.64
CA GLY A 22 -9.40 3.98 -12.73
C GLY A 22 -8.01 4.28 -13.29
N ASN A 23 -7.61 5.56 -13.25
CA ASN A 23 -6.29 6.04 -13.70
C ASN A 23 -5.20 5.97 -12.62
N TYR A 24 -5.53 5.50 -11.42
CA TYR A 24 -4.58 5.32 -10.33
C TYR A 24 -4.04 3.90 -10.29
N VAL A 25 -2.75 3.78 -9.97
CA VAL A 25 -2.07 2.50 -9.74
C VAL A 25 -1.41 2.54 -8.38
N ILE A 26 -1.75 1.60 -7.51
CA ILE A 26 -1.11 1.41 -6.21
C ILE A 26 -0.19 0.21 -6.31
N LYS A 27 1.11 0.42 -6.08
CA LYS A 27 2.10 -0.65 -6.02
C LYS A 27 2.55 -0.89 -4.60
N PHE A 28 2.53 -2.13 -4.16
CA PHE A 28 2.89 -2.56 -2.82
C PHE A 28 4.07 -3.51 -2.90
N HIS A 29 5.24 -3.03 -2.50
CA HIS A 29 6.49 -3.76 -2.52
C HIS A 29 6.87 -4.22 -1.12
N ARG A 30 7.50 -5.40 -1.04
CA ARG A 30 8.14 -5.91 0.17
C ARG A 30 9.56 -6.34 -0.17
N ARG A 31 10.55 -5.78 0.52
CA ARG A 31 11.97 -6.11 0.38
C ARG A 31 12.50 -6.63 1.70
N LYS A 32 13.20 -7.76 1.69
CA LYS A 32 13.91 -8.26 2.86
C LYS A 32 15.20 -7.45 3.04
N ILE A 33 15.46 -6.96 4.25
CA ILE A 33 16.63 -6.11 4.56
C ILE A 33 17.65 -6.85 5.43
N ALA A 34 17.17 -7.66 6.38
CA ALA A 34 18.02 -8.48 7.24
C ALA A 34 17.32 -9.81 7.58
N LYS A 35 17.91 -10.59 8.49
CA LYS A 35 17.28 -11.81 9.01
C LYS A 35 16.03 -11.41 9.79
N ASN A 36 14.86 -11.73 9.25
CA ASN A 36 13.52 -11.43 9.77
C ASN A 36 13.05 -9.96 9.64
N ASP A 37 13.86 -9.06 9.07
CA ASP A 37 13.45 -7.68 8.83
C ASP A 37 13.04 -7.43 7.38
N TYR A 38 11.96 -6.67 7.23
CA TYR A 38 11.38 -6.30 5.96
C TYR A 38 11.16 -4.79 5.87
N MET A 39 11.32 -4.25 4.68
CA MET A 39 10.89 -2.92 4.29
C MET A 39 9.72 -3.05 3.33
N TYR A 40 8.72 -2.21 3.54
CA TYR A 40 7.53 -2.11 2.72
C TYR A 40 7.51 -0.74 2.06
N LEU A 41 7.33 -0.73 0.74
CA LEU A 41 7.21 0.49 -0.04
C LEU A 41 5.85 0.45 -0.74
N VAL A 42 5.04 1.49 -0.52
CA VAL A 42 3.75 1.66 -1.18
C VAL A 42 3.84 2.90 -2.07
N GLU A 43 3.64 2.74 -3.36
CA GLU A 43 3.72 3.81 -4.35
C GLU A 43 2.35 4.02 -5.01
N ILE A 44 1.99 5.29 -5.21
CA ILE A 44 0.73 5.67 -5.82
C ILE A 44 1.05 6.46 -7.08
N PHE A 45 0.62 5.94 -8.23
CA PHE A 45 0.76 6.58 -9.52
C PHE A 45 -0.61 7.08 -10.00
N TYR A 46 -0.62 8.23 -10.66
CA TYR A 46 -1.76 8.70 -11.46
C TYR A 46 -1.25 8.94 -12.87
N LYS A 47 -1.85 8.28 -13.87
CA LYS A 47 -1.38 8.37 -15.28
C LYS A 47 0.13 8.15 -15.42
N ASN A 48 0.66 7.12 -14.76
CA ASN A 48 2.09 6.75 -14.71
C ASN A 48 3.03 7.75 -14.01
N GLU A 49 2.53 8.82 -13.42
CA GLU A 49 3.33 9.74 -12.61
C GLU A 49 3.21 9.39 -11.12
N LEU A 50 4.34 9.28 -10.43
CA LEU A 50 4.37 9.04 -8.99
C LEU A 50 3.79 10.26 -8.26
N LYS A 51 2.68 10.09 -7.55
CA LYS A 51 2.01 11.16 -6.79
C LYS A 51 2.27 11.08 -5.29
N ASN A 52 2.41 9.87 -4.77
CA ASN A 52 2.67 9.67 -3.35
C ASN A 52 3.44 8.37 -3.13
N LYS A 53 4.18 8.29 -2.02
CA LYS A 53 4.82 7.06 -1.57
C LYS A 53 4.94 7.03 -0.05
N GLY A 54 4.89 5.82 0.51
CA GLY A 54 5.19 5.56 1.91
C GLY A 54 6.22 4.43 2.04
N ILE A 55 7.18 4.60 2.95
CA ILE A 55 8.19 3.59 3.28
C ILE A 55 8.01 3.22 4.75
N PHE A 56 7.93 1.92 5.03
CA PHE A 56 7.62 1.41 6.36
C PHE A 56 8.48 0.18 6.68
N THR A 57 8.84 0.02 7.94
CA THR A 57 9.45 -1.21 8.47
C THR A 57 8.40 -2.14 9.08
N GLU A 58 7.29 -1.58 9.56
CA GLU A 58 6.15 -2.33 10.07
C GLU A 58 5.11 -2.60 8.97
N TYR A 59 4.70 -3.87 8.85
CA TYR A 59 3.72 -4.30 7.86
C TYR A 59 2.34 -3.65 8.07
N SER A 60 1.89 -3.55 9.32
CA SER A 60 0.63 -2.92 9.70
C SER A 60 0.53 -1.49 9.20
N ASN A 61 1.59 -0.70 9.35
CA ASN A 61 1.60 0.70 8.92
C ASN A 61 1.51 0.81 7.39
N ALA A 62 2.21 -0.06 6.66
CA ALA A 62 2.10 -0.11 5.20
C ALA A 62 0.70 -0.51 4.73
N VAL A 63 0.07 -1.49 5.40
CA VAL A 63 -1.32 -1.91 5.15
C VAL A 63 -2.29 -0.76 5.41
N ILE A 64 -2.20 -0.11 6.57
CA ILE A 64 -3.08 1.03 6.92
C ILE A 64 -2.91 2.16 5.92
N PHE A 65 -1.67 2.48 5.52
CA PHE A 65 -1.40 3.50 4.52
C PHE A 65 -2.06 3.16 3.17
N ALA A 66 -1.83 1.95 2.65
CA ALA A 66 -2.43 1.50 1.40
C ALA A 66 -3.97 1.47 1.46
N GLY A 67 -4.53 1.02 2.58
CA GLY A 67 -5.96 0.94 2.81
C GLY A 67 -6.65 2.31 2.82
N ASN A 68 -6.05 3.30 3.47
CA ASN A 68 -6.57 4.67 3.46
C ASN A 68 -6.56 5.26 2.04
N ILE A 69 -5.48 5.05 1.28
CA ILE A 69 -5.41 5.49 -0.12
C ILE A 69 -6.50 4.79 -0.94
N MET A 70 -6.61 3.46 -0.86
CA MET A 70 -7.64 2.72 -1.59
C MET A 70 -9.05 3.22 -1.26
N LEU A 71 -9.36 3.42 0.03
CA LEU A 71 -10.67 3.89 0.46
C LEU A 71 -10.97 5.29 -0.08
N SER A 72 -9.97 6.18 -0.18
CA SER A 72 -10.14 7.53 -0.73
C SER A 72 -10.34 7.58 -2.25
N LEU A 73 -10.06 6.47 -2.95
CA LEU A 73 -10.17 6.34 -4.40
C LEU A 73 -11.41 5.56 -4.86
N LEU A 74 -12.18 5.01 -3.92
CA LEU A 74 -13.45 4.31 -4.15
C LEU A 74 -14.63 5.28 -3.95
#